data_AF-A0A090T818-F1
#
_entry.id   AF-A0A090T818-F1
#
_cell.length_a   1.000
_cell.length_b   1.000
_cell.length_c   1.000
_cell.angle_alpha   90.00
_cell.angle_beta   90.00
_cell.angle_gamma   90.00
#
_symmetry.space_group_name_H-M   'P 1'
#
loop_
_entity.id
_entity.type
_entity.pdbx_description
1 polymer ?
#
loop_
_entity_poly.entity_id
_entity_poly.type
_entity_poly.pdbx_seq_one_letter_code
_entity_poly.pdbx_strand_id
1 'polypeptide(L)'
;MIEEAIIQIEEANTELRNYLDKIDVDPERMAYVEERFSKIMSLARKHHVMPEELYQHHQDLLAQIEALDCSDEKMAEMEQEVASHFDAYVRASEKLNKSRGRYAKELNKLISQSMHELSMEKAKFAIDVAFQSDHPSPTGMDSVVFLVSTNPGQPMQPIAKVASGGELSRISLAIQVITAQKVDTPSLIFDEVDVGISGPTAAVVGKMLRKLGESTQVLCVTHLPQVAGHGHQQLFVTKTTKANKTETSMLTLNEQERISELARLLGGSQITDSTLANAKELLIAA
;
A
#
# COMPACT_ATOMS: atom_id res chain seq x y z
N MET A 1 -82.13 -52.08 60.29
CA MET A 1 -81.46 -50.77 60.20
C MET A 1 -80.06 -50.78 60.83
N ILE A 2 -79.87 -51.07 62.12
CA ILE A 2 -78.51 -51.11 62.72
C ILE A 2 -77.74 -52.37 62.27
N GLU A 3 -78.37 -53.54 62.26
CA GLU A 3 -77.73 -54.79 61.79
C GLU A 3 -77.30 -54.72 60.32
N GLU A 4 -78.11 -54.07 59.48
CA GLU A 4 -77.83 -53.91 58.05
C GLU A 4 -76.65 -52.94 57.80
N ALA A 5 -76.54 -51.89 58.62
CA ALA A 5 -75.39 -50.99 58.60
C ALA A 5 -74.09 -51.67 59.09
N ILE A 6 -74.19 -52.61 60.04
CA ILE A 6 -73.05 -53.42 60.51
C ILE A 6 -72.55 -54.33 59.38
N ILE A 7 -73.45 -55.00 58.67
CA ILE A 7 -73.10 -55.89 57.55
C ILE A 7 -72.38 -55.09 56.45
N GLN A 8 -72.89 -53.92 56.06
CA GLN A 8 -72.23 -53.10 55.03
C GLN A 8 -70.85 -52.58 55.44
N ILE A 9 -70.65 -52.27 56.73
CA ILE A 9 -69.33 -51.88 57.25
C ILE A 9 -68.35 -53.07 57.22
N GLU A 10 -68.82 -54.28 57.55
CA GLU A 10 -68.00 -55.49 57.50
C GLU A 10 -67.63 -55.87 56.06
N GLU A 11 -68.55 -55.74 55.11
CA GLU A 11 -68.30 -55.95 53.69
C GLU A 11 -67.27 -54.94 53.15
N ALA A 12 -67.46 -53.64 53.43
CA ALA A 12 -66.51 -52.60 53.04
C ALA A 12 -65.12 -52.82 53.66
N ASN A 13 -65.04 -53.25 54.92
CA ASN A 13 -63.79 -53.58 55.60
C ASN A 13 -63.11 -54.80 54.93
N THR A 14 -63.89 -55.80 54.53
CA THR A 14 -63.39 -56.99 53.84
C THR A 14 -62.87 -56.63 52.45
N GLU A 15 -63.58 -55.77 51.72
CA GLU A 15 -63.17 -55.29 50.39
C GLU A 15 -61.89 -54.44 50.48
N LEU A 16 -61.77 -53.56 51.48
CA LEU A 16 -60.56 -52.79 51.75
C LEU A 16 -59.36 -53.67 52.09
N ARG A 17 -59.55 -54.73 52.90
CA ARG A 17 -58.49 -55.71 53.21
C ARG A 17 -58.05 -56.48 51.98
N ASN A 18 -58.99 -56.98 51.19
CA ASN A 18 -58.68 -57.68 49.94
C ASN A 18 -57.98 -56.77 48.93
N TYR A 19 -58.29 -55.48 48.92
CA TYR A 19 -57.57 -54.49 48.10
C TYR A 19 -56.15 -54.25 48.62
N LEU A 20 -55.96 -54.09 49.93
CA LEU A 20 -54.64 -53.95 50.56
C LEU A 20 -53.75 -55.17 50.32
N ASP A 21 -54.30 -56.38 50.42
CA ASP A 21 -53.57 -57.64 50.17
C ASP A 21 -53.18 -57.81 48.69
N LYS A 22 -53.85 -57.11 47.76
CA LYS A 22 -53.47 -57.07 46.34
C LYS A 22 -52.36 -56.07 46.03
N ILE A 23 -52.04 -55.16 46.96
CA ILE A 23 -50.94 -54.22 46.83
C ILE A 23 -49.66 -54.93 47.28
N ASP A 24 -49.05 -55.69 46.37
CA ASP A 24 -47.71 -56.25 46.56
C ASP A 24 -46.67 -55.18 46.22
N VAL A 25 -46.11 -54.54 47.26
CA VAL A 25 -45.02 -53.58 47.10
C VAL A 25 -43.71 -54.35 47.16
N ASP A 26 -43.16 -54.67 45.99
CA ASP A 26 -41.79 -55.20 45.87
C ASP A 26 -40.80 -54.19 46.49
N PRO A 27 -40.18 -54.50 47.65
CA PRO A 27 -39.31 -53.55 48.36
C PRO A 27 -38.04 -53.22 47.57
N GLU A 28 -37.53 -54.18 46.77
CA GLU A 28 -36.35 -53.96 45.94
C GLU A 28 -36.67 -53.01 44.78
N ARG A 29 -37.83 -53.19 44.16
CA ARG A 29 -38.36 -52.28 43.13
C ARG A 29 -38.51 -50.86 43.67
N MET A 30 -39.08 -50.71 44.87
CA MET A 30 -39.30 -49.41 45.49
C MET A 30 -37.98 -48.69 45.76
N ALA A 31 -37.03 -49.38 46.41
CA ALA A 31 -35.70 -48.82 46.70
C ALA A 31 -34.97 -48.38 45.41
N TYR A 32 -35.06 -49.18 44.34
CA TYR A 32 -34.50 -48.83 43.03
C TYR A 32 -35.13 -47.56 42.43
N VAL A 33 -36.45 -47.42 42.53
CA VAL A 33 -37.16 -46.23 42.01
C VAL A 33 -36.81 -44.99 42.82
N GLU A 34 -36.77 -45.08 44.15
CA GLU A 34 -36.35 -43.98 45.03
C GLU A 34 -34.91 -43.52 44.75
N GLU A 35 -33.98 -44.47 44.56
CA GLU A 35 -32.59 -44.16 44.21
C GLU A 35 -32.51 -43.43 42.87
N ARG A 36 -33.25 -43.90 41.85
CA ARG A 36 -33.31 -43.23 40.55
C ARG A 36 -33.92 -41.84 40.63
N PHE A 37 -35.01 -41.68 41.38
CA PHE A 37 -35.65 -40.38 41.57
C PHE A 37 -34.70 -39.39 42.26
N SER A 38 -34.03 -39.82 43.33
CA SER A 38 -33.02 -39.02 44.04
C SER A 38 -31.87 -38.58 43.13
N LYS A 39 -31.37 -39.48 42.28
CA LYS A 39 -30.34 -39.15 41.27
C LYS A 39 -30.80 -38.08 40.29
N ILE A 40 -32.01 -38.23 39.72
CA ILE A 40 -32.58 -37.25 38.78
C ILE A 40 -32.73 -35.89 39.46
N MET A 41 -33.30 -35.85 40.67
CA MET A 41 -33.48 -34.61 41.43
C MET A 41 -32.14 -33.95 41.79
N SER A 42 -31.12 -34.74 42.14
CA SER A 42 -29.79 -34.21 42.41
C SER A 42 -29.13 -33.62 41.17
N LEU A 43 -29.28 -34.25 40.00
CA LEU A 43 -28.73 -33.76 38.74
C LEU A 43 -29.48 -32.50 38.27
N ALA A 44 -30.80 -32.49 38.35
CA ALA A 44 -31.63 -31.32 38.04
C ALA A 44 -31.22 -30.10 38.89
N ARG A 45 -31.04 -30.28 40.22
CA ARG A 45 -30.52 -29.23 41.11
C ARG A 45 -29.12 -28.75 40.74
N LYS A 46 -28.20 -29.67 40.41
CA LYS A 46 -26.82 -29.32 40.01
C LYS A 46 -26.81 -28.45 38.76
N HIS A 47 -27.67 -28.76 37.80
CA HIS A 47 -27.75 -28.07 36.51
C HIS A 47 -28.77 -26.92 36.50
N HIS A 48 -29.46 -26.66 37.61
CA HIS A 48 -30.45 -25.58 37.76
C HIS A 48 -31.60 -25.65 36.74
N VAL A 49 -32.03 -26.86 36.39
CA VAL A 49 -33.13 -27.14 35.46
C VAL A 49 -34.21 -28.00 36.12
N MET A 50 -35.41 -28.03 35.55
CA MET A 50 -36.44 -28.94 36.04
C MET A 50 -36.08 -30.41 35.68
N PRO A 51 -36.47 -31.40 36.51
CA PRO A 51 -36.22 -32.82 36.24
C PRO A 51 -36.65 -33.29 34.85
N GLU A 52 -37.76 -32.75 34.33
CA GLU A 52 -38.32 -33.07 33.02
C GLU A 52 -37.46 -32.53 31.87
N GLU A 53 -36.74 -31.44 32.10
CA GLU A 53 -35.88 -30.77 31.10
C GLU A 53 -34.46 -31.34 31.07
N LEU A 54 -34.10 -32.18 32.05
CA LEU A 54 -32.74 -32.68 32.25
C LEU A 54 -32.19 -33.42 31.02
N TYR A 55 -33.05 -34.16 30.30
CA TYR A 55 -32.65 -34.85 29.07
C TYR A 55 -32.27 -33.86 27.96
N GLN A 56 -33.12 -32.85 27.73
CA GLN A 56 -32.85 -31.84 26.71
C GLN A 56 -31.59 -31.04 27.06
N HIS A 57 -31.44 -30.64 28.31
CA HIS A 57 -30.23 -29.96 28.78
C HIS A 57 -28.96 -30.79 28.57
N HIS A 58 -29.02 -32.11 28.77
CA HIS A 58 -27.90 -32.99 28.47
C HIS A 58 -27.58 -33.05 26.97
N GLN A 59 -28.58 -33.12 26.10
CA GLN A 59 -28.38 -33.06 24.65
C GLN A 59 -27.77 -31.73 24.21
N ASP A 60 -28.23 -30.61 24.78
CA ASP A 60 -27.71 -29.28 24.48
C ASP A 60 -26.24 -29.16 24.92
N LEU A 61 -25.87 -29.73 26.08
CA LEU A 61 -24.48 -29.78 26.54
C LEU A 61 -23.59 -30.65 25.65
N LEU A 62 -24.10 -31.81 25.19
CA LEU A 62 -23.36 -32.67 24.25
C LEU A 62 -23.11 -31.95 22.92
N ALA A 63 -24.14 -31.29 22.38
CA ALA A 63 -24.01 -30.50 21.14
C ALA A 63 -23.02 -29.34 21.31
N GLN A 64 -23.00 -28.68 22.48
CA GLN A 64 -22.01 -27.64 22.79
C GLN A 64 -20.59 -28.19 22.85
N ILE A 65 -20.38 -29.35 23.47
CA ILE A 65 -19.06 -30.00 23.52
C ILE A 65 -18.57 -30.37 22.12
N GLU A 66 -19.43 -31.02 21.32
CA GLU A 66 -19.10 -31.39 19.94
C GLU A 66 -18.77 -30.17 19.07
N ALA A 67 -19.51 -29.07 19.24
CA ALA A 67 -19.24 -27.81 18.55
C ALA A 67 -17.88 -27.19 18.94
N LEU A 68 -17.46 -27.32 20.19
CA LEU A 68 -16.16 -26.85 20.67
C LEU A 68 -15.02 -27.72 20.13
N ASP A 69 -15.15 -29.05 20.16
CA ASP A 69 -14.14 -29.98 19.63
C ASP A 69 -13.93 -29.75 18.12
N CYS A 70 -15.02 -29.58 17.36
CA CYS A 70 -14.95 -29.21 15.94
C CYS A 70 -14.29 -27.83 15.70
N SER A 71 -14.29 -26.93 16.68
CA SER A 71 -13.66 -25.62 16.55
C SER A 71 -12.14 -25.71 16.66
N ASP A 72 -11.62 -26.58 17.53
CA ASP A 72 -10.18 -26.77 17.71
C ASP A 72 -9.55 -27.44 16.48
N GLU A 73 -10.22 -28.44 15.90
CA GLU A 73 -9.78 -29.05 14.64
C GLU A 73 -9.72 -28.04 13.48
N LYS A 74 -10.76 -27.21 13.35
CA LYS A 74 -10.80 -26.13 12.35
C LYS A 74 -9.74 -25.06 12.59
N MET A 75 -9.45 -24.75 13.86
CA MET A 75 -8.40 -23.79 14.20
C MET A 75 -7.03 -24.32 13.78
N ALA A 76 -6.73 -25.59 14.06
CA ALA A 76 -5.49 -26.23 13.63
C ALA A 76 -5.37 -26.29 12.09
N GLU A 77 -6.47 -26.56 11.38
CA GLU A 77 -6.50 -26.52 9.92
C GLU A 77 -6.20 -25.11 9.39
N MET A 78 -6.86 -24.08 9.92
CA MET A 78 -6.62 -22.67 9.54
C MET A 78 -5.19 -22.22 9.85
N GLU A 79 -4.61 -22.62 10.98
CA GLU A 79 -3.21 -22.33 11.30
C GLU A 79 -2.24 -22.94 10.27
N GLN A 80 -2.51 -24.18 9.85
CA GLN A 80 -1.74 -24.84 8.80
C GLN A 80 -1.90 -24.14 7.44
N GLU A 81 -3.11 -23.70 7.08
CA GLU A 81 -3.36 -22.93 5.86
C GLU A 81 -2.61 -21.58 5.89
N VAL A 82 -2.67 -20.85 7.01
CA VAL A 82 -1.95 -19.58 7.19
C VAL A 82 -0.44 -19.79 7.02
N ALA A 83 0.13 -20.82 7.65
CA ALA A 83 1.55 -21.15 7.51
C ALA A 83 1.91 -21.47 6.04
N SER A 84 1.11 -22.29 5.36
CA SER A 84 1.30 -22.65 3.95
C SER A 84 1.25 -21.43 3.02
N HIS A 85 0.27 -20.54 3.22
CA HIS A 85 0.14 -19.31 2.46
C HIS A 85 1.28 -18.33 2.74
N PHE A 86 1.74 -18.25 3.99
CA PHE A 86 2.90 -17.44 4.34
C PHE A 86 4.18 -17.96 3.66
N ASP A 87 4.42 -19.26 3.63
CA ASP A 87 5.55 -19.86 2.92
C ASP A 87 5.48 -19.63 1.40
N ALA A 88 4.28 -19.65 0.81
CA ALA A 88 4.08 -19.28 -0.58
C ALA A 88 4.42 -17.79 -0.83
N TYR A 89 3.97 -16.91 0.07
CA TYR A 89 4.26 -15.47 0.04
C TYR A 89 5.75 -15.17 0.17
N VAL A 90 6.48 -15.83 1.08
CA VAL A 90 7.94 -15.67 1.25
C VAL A 90 8.66 -16.08 -0.03
N ARG A 91 8.34 -17.26 -0.59
CA ARG A 91 8.94 -17.72 -1.86
C ARG A 91 8.68 -16.77 -3.04
N ALA A 92 7.49 -16.18 -3.09
CA ALA A 92 7.17 -15.15 -4.09
C ALA A 92 7.97 -13.86 -3.85
N SER A 93 8.11 -13.44 -2.59
CA SER A 93 8.87 -12.26 -2.18
C SER A 93 10.37 -12.40 -2.47
N GLU A 94 10.97 -13.57 -2.27
CA GLU A 94 12.36 -13.82 -2.64
C GLU A 94 12.60 -13.72 -4.15
N LYS A 95 11.66 -14.22 -4.96
CA LYS A 95 11.71 -14.06 -6.42
C LYS A 95 11.62 -12.59 -6.82
N LEU A 96 10.74 -11.83 -6.15
CA LEU A 96 10.61 -10.39 -6.35
C LEU A 96 11.89 -9.63 -5.95
N ASN A 97 12.51 -9.96 -4.82
CA ASN A 97 13.78 -9.39 -4.37
C ASN A 97 14.88 -9.58 -5.42
N LYS A 98 15.05 -10.81 -5.92
CA LYS A 98 16.06 -11.13 -6.96
C LYS A 98 15.80 -10.32 -8.25
N SER A 99 14.53 -10.21 -8.65
CA SER A 99 14.13 -9.40 -9.81
C SER A 99 14.45 -7.92 -9.59
N ARG A 100 14.06 -7.35 -8.44
CA ARG A 100 14.37 -5.97 -8.04
C ARG A 100 15.86 -5.72 -8.02
N GLY A 101 16.67 -6.59 -7.41
CA GLY A 101 18.12 -6.47 -7.36
C GLY A 101 18.77 -6.48 -8.75
N ARG A 102 18.24 -7.26 -9.71
CA ARG A 102 18.70 -7.25 -11.10
C ARG A 102 18.40 -5.91 -11.77
N TYR A 103 17.14 -5.47 -11.77
CA TYR A 103 16.74 -4.23 -12.43
C TYR A 103 17.27 -2.97 -11.74
N ALA A 104 17.49 -3.03 -10.42
CA ALA A 104 18.17 -1.99 -9.66
C ALA A 104 19.59 -1.74 -10.19
N LYS A 105 20.36 -2.80 -10.48
CA LYS A 105 21.71 -2.67 -11.06
C LYS A 105 21.68 -2.06 -12.46
N GLU A 106 20.72 -2.47 -13.29
CA GLU A 106 20.54 -1.94 -14.65
C GLU A 106 20.17 -0.46 -14.62
N LEU A 107 19.15 -0.10 -13.84
CA LEU A 107 18.68 1.27 -13.67
C LEU A 107 19.76 2.16 -13.05
N ASN A 108 20.51 1.64 -12.07
CA ASN A 108 21.63 2.35 -11.46
C ASN A 108 22.70 2.73 -12.49
N LYS A 109 23.03 1.84 -13.42
CA LYS A 109 24.01 2.10 -14.47
C LYS A 109 23.52 3.19 -15.42
N LEU A 110 22.26 3.11 -15.85
CA LEU A 110 21.66 4.10 -16.77
C LEU A 110 21.59 5.49 -16.12
N ILE A 111 21.13 5.57 -14.87
CA ILE A 111 21.04 6.85 -14.14
C ILE A 111 22.44 7.42 -13.91
N SER A 112 23.40 6.59 -13.47
CA SER A 112 24.78 7.06 -13.26
C SER A 112 25.38 7.62 -14.55
N GLN A 113 25.20 6.94 -15.68
CA GLN A 113 25.64 7.44 -16.99
C GLN A 113 24.99 8.79 -17.33
N SER A 114 23.68 8.91 -17.15
CA SER A 114 22.95 10.15 -17.40
C SER A 114 23.39 11.28 -16.46
N MET A 115 23.74 10.99 -15.21
CA MET A 115 24.26 11.98 -14.26
C MET A 115 25.62 12.55 -14.70
N HIS A 116 26.50 11.73 -15.31
CA HIS A 116 27.75 12.22 -15.89
C HIS A 116 27.50 13.24 -17.01
N GLU A 117 26.51 12.99 -17.88
CA GLU A 117 26.13 13.93 -18.96
C GLU A 117 25.57 15.26 -18.42
N LEU A 118 25.00 15.24 -17.21
CA LEU A 118 24.42 16.41 -16.52
C LEU A 118 25.44 17.15 -15.63
N SER A 119 26.74 17.03 -15.93
CA SER A 119 27.86 17.62 -15.18
C SER A 119 27.92 17.23 -13.70
N MET A 120 27.39 16.06 -13.36
CA MET A 120 27.51 15.47 -12.03
C MET A 120 28.53 14.32 -12.05
N GLU A 121 29.71 14.56 -12.65
CA GLU A 121 30.69 13.50 -12.94
C GLU A 121 31.19 12.75 -11.70
N LYS A 122 31.22 13.46 -10.57
CA LYS A 122 31.70 12.95 -9.28
C LYS A 122 30.59 12.36 -8.42
N ALA A 123 29.34 12.53 -8.84
CA ALA A 123 28.21 12.04 -8.10
C ALA A 123 28.06 10.53 -8.27
N LYS A 124 27.57 9.88 -7.23
CA LYS A 124 27.28 8.45 -7.21
C LYS A 124 25.80 8.26 -6.96
N PHE A 125 25.22 7.33 -7.70
CA PHE A 125 23.86 6.85 -7.48
C PHE A 125 23.93 5.37 -7.09
N ALA A 126 23.01 4.95 -6.23
CA ALA A 126 22.80 3.55 -5.89
C ALA A 126 21.33 3.32 -5.54
N ILE A 127 20.81 2.15 -5.90
CA ILE A 127 19.51 1.69 -5.46
C ILE A 127 19.78 0.56 -4.46
N ASP A 128 19.50 0.83 -3.19
CA ASP A 128 19.61 -0.17 -2.14
C ASP A 128 18.29 -0.95 -2.06
N VAL A 129 18.40 -2.28 -2.14
CA VAL A 129 17.26 -3.21 -2.09
C VAL A 129 17.53 -4.19 -0.96
N ALA A 130 17.00 -3.88 0.21
CA ALA A 130 17.19 -4.66 1.42
C ALA A 130 16.00 -5.59 1.64
N PHE A 131 16.25 -6.90 1.72
CA PHE A 131 15.24 -7.89 2.09
C PHE A 131 15.02 -7.86 3.60
N GLN A 132 13.79 -7.63 4.03
CA GLN A 132 13.35 -7.57 5.42
C GLN A 132 12.36 -8.70 5.71
N SER A 133 12.90 -9.84 6.15
CA SER A 133 12.11 -11.05 6.44
C SER A 133 11.04 -10.84 7.51
N ASP A 134 11.24 -9.88 8.40
CA ASP A 134 10.40 -9.51 9.54
C ASP A 134 9.30 -8.48 9.18
N HIS A 135 9.31 -7.93 7.97
CA HIS A 135 8.37 -6.89 7.54
C HIS A 135 7.60 -7.29 6.26
N PRO A 136 6.65 -8.23 6.35
CA PRO A 136 5.76 -8.53 5.23
C PRO A 136 4.88 -7.31 4.89
N SER A 137 4.73 -7.03 3.61
CA SER A 137 3.88 -5.94 3.12
C SER A 137 3.18 -6.31 1.81
N PRO A 138 2.10 -5.61 1.42
CA PRO A 138 1.44 -5.85 0.13
C PRO A 138 2.36 -5.69 -1.09
N THR A 139 3.48 -4.96 -0.96
CA THR A 139 4.46 -4.75 -2.04
C THR A 139 5.67 -5.68 -1.95
N GLY A 140 5.62 -6.70 -1.08
CA GLY A 140 6.70 -7.66 -0.82
C GLY A 140 7.46 -7.36 0.47
N MET A 141 8.57 -8.07 0.67
CA MET A 141 9.44 -7.97 1.84
C MET A 141 10.69 -7.10 1.60
N ASP A 142 10.67 -6.24 0.58
CA ASP A 142 11.83 -5.40 0.25
C ASP A 142 11.63 -3.96 0.67
N SER A 143 12.65 -3.39 1.31
CA SER A 143 12.82 -1.95 1.42
C SER A 143 13.71 -1.47 0.29
N VAL A 144 13.18 -0.56 -0.54
CA VAL A 144 13.90 0.02 -1.68
C VAL A 144 14.18 1.49 -1.41
N VAL A 145 15.46 1.87 -1.42
CA VAL A 145 15.90 3.25 -1.16
C VAL A 145 16.83 3.72 -2.26
N PHE A 146 16.52 4.88 -2.85
CA PHE A 146 17.41 5.56 -3.78
C PHE A 146 18.40 6.42 -3.01
N LEU A 147 19.68 6.07 -3.14
CA LEU A 147 20.78 6.71 -2.46
C LEU A 147 21.60 7.52 -3.46
N VAL A 148 22.04 8.70 -3.02
CA VAL A 148 22.90 9.59 -3.81
C VAL A 148 24.01 10.16 -2.95
N SER A 149 25.15 10.43 -3.58
CA SER A 149 26.24 11.26 -3.04
C SER A 149 26.65 12.23 -4.14
N THR A 150 26.47 13.53 -3.91
CA THR A 150 26.77 14.57 -4.91
C THR A 150 28.26 14.94 -4.95
N ASN A 151 28.95 14.84 -3.80
CA ASN A 151 30.38 15.19 -3.69
C ASN A 151 31.25 13.96 -3.37
N PRO A 152 32.50 13.91 -3.87
CA PRO A 152 33.47 12.91 -3.45
C PRO A 152 33.69 12.95 -1.93
N GLY A 153 33.76 11.77 -1.31
CA GLY A 153 34.06 11.63 0.12
C GLY A 153 32.85 11.81 1.04
N GLN A 154 31.68 12.19 0.53
CA GLN A 154 30.44 12.17 1.30
C GLN A 154 29.82 10.77 1.33
N PRO A 155 29.13 10.38 2.42
CA PRO A 155 28.38 9.15 2.45
C PRO A 155 27.15 9.25 1.55
N MET A 156 26.78 8.13 0.94
CA MET A 156 25.52 8.00 0.22
C MET A 156 24.36 8.16 1.21
N GLN A 157 23.39 9.01 0.91
CA GLN A 157 22.17 9.12 1.72
C GLN A 157 20.93 9.14 0.84
N PRO A 158 19.72 8.93 1.41
CA PRO A 158 18.48 8.94 0.66
C PRO A 158 18.32 10.22 -0.14
N ILE A 159 17.88 10.11 -1.40
CA ILE A 159 17.78 11.23 -2.34
C ILE A 159 17.00 12.43 -1.77
N ALA A 160 15.98 12.17 -0.94
CA ALA A 160 15.17 13.16 -0.25
C ALA A 160 15.93 14.00 0.80
N LYS A 161 17.11 13.56 1.25
CA LYS A 161 17.90 14.21 2.31
C LYS A 161 19.15 14.95 1.82
N VAL A 162 19.60 14.70 0.59
CA VAL A 162 20.97 15.07 0.15
C VAL A 162 21.01 16.29 -0.76
N ALA A 163 19.99 16.54 -1.56
CA ALA A 163 20.17 17.38 -2.76
C ALA A 163 19.66 18.82 -2.60
N SER A 164 20.41 19.76 -3.19
CA SER A 164 19.90 21.09 -3.55
C SER A 164 18.76 20.95 -4.57
N GLY A 165 17.85 21.94 -4.64
CA GLY A 165 16.69 21.89 -5.55
C GLY A 165 17.06 21.56 -6.99
N GLY A 166 18.06 22.26 -7.55
CA GLY A 166 18.50 22.04 -8.93
C GLY A 166 19.16 20.68 -9.21
N GLU A 167 19.97 20.15 -8.29
CA GLU A 167 20.57 18.81 -8.47
C GLU A 167 19.51 17.71 -8.40
N LEU A 168 18.54 17.84 -7.49
CA LEU A 168 17.43 16.91 -7.37
C LEU A 168 16.57 16.91 -8.64
N SER A 169 16.23 18.11 -9.15
CA SER A 169 15.48 18.26 -10.39
C SER A 169 16.20 17.62 -11.59
N ARG A 170 17.54 17.74 -11.66
CA ARG A 170 18.33 17.08 -12.71
C ARG A 170 18.37 15.56 -12.59
N ILE A 171 18.54 15.02 -11.38
CA ILE A 171 18.49 13.57 -11.16
C ILE A 171 17.08 13.04 -11.48
N SER A 172 16.04 13.78 -11.07
CA SER A 172 14.65 13.46 -11.38
C SER A 172 14.40 13.45 -12.89
N LEU A 173 14.91 14.44 -13.63
CA LEU A 173 14.85 14.47 -15.09
C LEU A 173 15.51 13.24 -15.72
N ALA A 174 16.71 12.87 -15.27
CA ALA A 174 17.42 11.69 -15.75
C ALA A 174 16.58 10.42 -15.53
N ILE A 175 16.03 10.25 -14.34
CA ILE A 175 15.14 9.12 -14.01
C ILE A 175 13.93 9.12 -14.94
N GLN A 176 13.22 10.26 -15.05
CA GLN A 176 12.01 10.37 -15.86
C GLN A 176 12.26 10.09 -17.33
N VAL A 177 13.36 10.58 -17.91
CA VAL A 177 13.73 10.30 -19.31
C VAL A 177 14.01 8.82 -19.54
N ILE A 178 14.69 8.16 -18.60
CA ILE A 178 14.98 6.72 -18.68
C ILE A 178 13.69 5.90 -18.51
N THR A 179 12.77 6.35 -17.66
CA THR A 179 11.52 5.63 -17.39
C THR A 179 10.36 6.05 -18.29
N ALA A 180 10.49 7.09 -19.12
CA ALA A 180 9.41 7.74 -19.87
C ALA A 180 8.53 6.78 -20.67
N GLN A 181 9.12 5.71 -21.23
CA GLN A 181 8.38 4.69 -21.99
C GLN A 181 7.42 3.84 -21.13
N LYS A 182 7.48 3.99 -19.80
CA LYS A 182 6.72 3.18 -18.81
C LYS A 182 5.87 4.03 -17.87
N VAL A 183 5.82 5.35 -18.05
CA VAL A 183 5.10 6.25 -17.13
C VAL A 183 3.89 6.84 -17.85
N ASP A 184 2.69 6.62 -17.29
CA ASP A 184 1.40 7.10 -17.82
C ASP A 184 1.04 8.53 -17.35
N THR A 185 2.02 9.33 -16.90
CA THR A 185 1.74 10.70 -16.47
C THR A 185 1.62 11.62 -17.69
N PRO A 186 0.47 12.30 -17.90
CA PRO A 186 0.22 13.08 -19.12
C PRO A 186 0.99 14.40 -19.16
N SER A 187 1.30 15.00 -18.00
CA SER A 187 2.01 16.28 -17.91
C SER A 187 3.00 16.29 -16.73
N LEU A 188 4.17 16.88 -16.94
CA LEU A 188 5.23 17.06 -15.94
C LEU A 188 5.68 18.52 -15.92
N ILE A 189 5.91 19.05 -14.71
CA ILE A 189 6.42 20.40 -14.49
C ILE A 189 7.81 20.29 -13.86
N PHE A 190 8.81 20.87 -14.51
CA PHE A 190 10.15 21.00 -13.99
C PHE A 190 10.41 22.45 -13.60
N ASP A 191 10.71 22.66 -12.32
CA ASP A 191 11.20 23.92 -11.79
C ASP A 191 12.68 23.78 -11.42
N GLU A 192 13.44 24.86 -11.60
CA GLU A 192 14.87 24.95 -11.27
C GLU A 192 15.81 23.91 -11.91
N VAL A 193 15.39 23.20 -12.96
CA VAL A 193 16.23 22.19 -13.63
C VAL A 193 17.51 22.81 -14.25
N ASP A 194 17.45 24.11 -14.55
CA ASP A 194 18.53 24.90 -15.14
C ASP A 194 19.36 25.69 -14.09
N VAL A 195 19.11 25.50 -12.78
CA VAL A 195 19.87 26.17 -11.73
C VAL A 195 21.28 25.59 -11.59
N GLY A 196 22.28 26.48 -11.62
CA GLY A 196 23.68 26.14 -11.40
C GLY A 196 24.37 25.45 -12.58
N ILE A 197 23.77 25.48 -13.78
CA ILE A 197 24.35 24.93 -15.00
C ILE A 197 24.52 26.00 -16.08
N SER A 198 25.42 25.78 -17.02
CA SER A 198 25.58 26.65 -18.20
C SER A 198 26.21 25.88 -19.37
N GLY A 199 26.22 26.50 -20.55
CA GLY A 199 26.94 25.99 -21.72
C GLY A 199 26.50 24.58 -22.15
N PRO A 200 27.43 23.61 -22.33
CA PRO A 200 27.11 22.27 -22.80
C PRO A 200 26.08 21.53 -21.94
N THR A 201 26.13 21.69 -20.61
CA THR A 201 25.21 21.04 -19.67
C THR A 201 23.77 21.50 -19.88
N ALA A 202 23.57 22.80 -20.11
CA ALA A 202 22.25 23.37 -20.39
C ALA A 202 21.68 22.84 -21.71
N ALA A 203 22.53 22.64 -22.72
CA ALA A 203 22.11 22.02 -23.98
C ALA A 203 21.69 20.55 -23.79
N VAL A 204 22.41 19.77 -22.95
CA VAL A 204 22.02 18.39 -22.61
C VAL A 204 20.65 18.37 -21.91
N VAL A 205 20.44 19.24 -20.92
CA VAL A 205 19.13 19.37 -20.23
C VAL A 205 18.01 19.69 -21.22
N GLY A 206 18.23 20.65 -22.13
CA GLY A 206 17.27 20.99 -23.20
C GLY A 206 16.91 19.77 -24.06
N LYS A 207 17.90 19.00 -24.52
CA LYS A 207 17.69 17.77 -25.29
C LYS A 207 16.90 16.71 -24.51
N MET A 208 17.21 16.55 -23.23
CA MET A 208 16.51 15.60 -22.36
C MET A 208 15.03 15.98 -22.17
N LEU A 209 14.74 17.26 -21.92
CA LEU A 209 13.37 17.76 -21.81
C LEU A 209 12.60 17.62 -23.14
N ARG A 210 13.26 17.90 -24.27
CA ARG A 210 12.68 17.72 -25.61
C ARG A 210 12.31 16.26 -25.88
N LYS A 211 13.23 15.33 -25.57
CA LYS A 211 12.99 13.89 -25.68
C LYS A 211 11.84 13.42 -24.79
N LEU A 212 11.78 13.88 -23.54
CA LEU A 212 10.66 13.59 -22.65
C LEU A 212 9.33 14.14 -23.18
N GLY A 213 9.41 15.29 -23.88
CA GLY A 213 8.32 15.93 -24.60
C GLY A 213 7.68 15.09 -25.72
N GLU A 214 8.34 14.03 -26.18
CA GLU A 214 7.81 13.12 -27.22
C GLU A 214 6.71 12.21 -26.68
N SER A 215 6.76 11.88 -25.39
CA SER A 215 5.79 10.99 -24.72
C SER A 215 4.84 11.72 -23.77
N THR A 216 5.25 12.88 -23.24
CA THR A 216 4.58 13.56 -22.14
C THR A 216 4.62 15.07 -22.34
N GLN A 217 3.60 15.80 -21.90
CA GLN A 217 3.67 17.27 -21.93
C GLN A 217 4.64 17.76 -20.85
N VAL A 218 5.70 18.46 -21.25
CA VAL A 218 6.69 19.02 -20.32
C VAL A 218 6.57 20.54 -20.25
N LEU A 219 6.42 21.06 -19.04
CA LEU A 219 6.46 22.49 -18.73
C LEU A 219 7.74 22.79 -17.95
N CYS A 220 8.56 23.70 -18.47
CA CYS A 220 9.80 24.12 -17.83
C CYS A 220 9.87 25.65 -17.80
N VAL A 221 10.14 26.21 -16.63
CA VAL A 221 10.52 27.63 -16.51
C VAL A 221 12.03 27.69 -16.64
N THR A 222 12.55 28.52 -17.55
CA THR A 222 13.99 28.61 -17.78
C THR A 222 14.41 30.02 -18.19
N HIS A 223 15.65 30.36 -17.84
CA HIS A 223 16.33 31.56 -18.28
C HIS A 223 17.49 31.27 -19.24
N LEU A 224 17.75 29.99 -19.55
CA LEU A 224 18.84 29.58 -20.41
C LEU A 224 18.36 29.43 -21.86
N PRO A 225 18.99 30.13 -22.83
CA PRO A 225 18.59 30.03 -24.24
C PRO A 225 18.75 28.61 -24.79
N GLN A 226 19.72 27.84 -24.28
CA GLN A 226 19.93 26.45 -24.67
C GLN A 226 18.75 25.56 -24.30
N VAL A 227 18.08 25.82 -23.17
CA VAL A 227 16.90 25.05 -22.75
C VAL A 227 15.66 25.54 -23.49
N ALA A 228 15.47 26.85 -23.56
CA ALA A 228 14.33 27.47 -24.26
C ALA A 228 14.27 27.11 -25.76
N GLY A 229 15.43 27.00 -26.42
CA GLY A 229 15.52 26.62 -27.83
C GLY A 229 14.88 25.25 -28.12
N HIS A 230 15.05 24.29 -27.21
CA HIS A 230 14.54 22.91 -27.34
C HIS A 230 13.01 22.79 -27.11
N GLY A 231 12.34 23.86 -26.66
CA GLY A 231 10.89 23.87 -26.49
C GLY A 231 10.13 23.71 -27.81
N HIS A 232 9.05 22.91 -27.81
CA HIS A 232 8.10 22.87 -28.92
C HIS A 232 7.36 24.20 -29.07
N GLN A 233 6.98 24.77 -27.93
CA GLN A 233 6.36 26.08 -27.79
C GLN A 233 7.16 26.90 -26.77
N GLN A 234 7.12 28.22 -26.91
CA GLN A 234 7.79 29.15 -26.01
C GLN A 234 6.80 30.22 -25.57
N LEU A 235 6.63 30.35 -24.26
CA LEU A 235 5.83 31.39 -23.63
C LEU A 235 6.77 32.42 -23.02
N PHE A 236 6.53 33.70 -23.33
CA PHE A 236 7.25 34.81 -22.75
C PHE A 236 6.44 35.44 -21.61
N VAL A 237 7.06 35.51 -20.44
CA VAL A 237 6.46 36.13 -19.24
C VAL A 237 6.91 37.58 -19.17
N THR A 238 5.97 38.51 -19.20
CA THR A 238 6.25 39.96 -19.06
C THR A 238 5.45 40.57 -17.92
N LYS A 239 6.03 41.59 -17.28
CA LYS A 239 5.38 42.36 -16.22
C LYS A 239 5.13 43.78 -16.73
N THR A 240 3.86 44.19 -16.73
CA THR A 240 3.45 45.54 -17.09
C THR A 240 2.89 46.25 -15.86
N THR A 241 3.43 47.43 -15.54
CA THR A 241 2.91 48.24 -14.44
C THR A 241 1.89 49.25 -14.97
N LYS A 242 0.64 49.14 -14.54
CA LYS A 242 -0.43 50.13 -14.81
C LYS A 242 -1.03 50.59 -13.50
N ALA A 243 -1.16 51.92 -13.31
CA ALA A 243 -1.82 52.52 -12.15
C ALA A 243 -1.37 51.95 -10.78
N ASN A 244 -0.05 51.86 -10.55
CA ASN A 244 0.55 51.29 -9.33
C ASN A 244 0.26 49.80 -9.06
N LYS A 245 -0.26 49.06 -10.05
CA LYS A 245 -0.37 47.60 -10.01
C LYS A 245 0.51 46.97 -11.07
N THR A 246 1.29 45.97 -10.66
CA THR A 246 2.10 45.14 -11.56
C THR A 246 1.27 43.94 -11.99
N GLU A 247 0.95 43.86 -13.28
CA GLU A 247 0.27 42.71 -13.88
C GLU A 247 1.28 41.84 -14.63
N THR A 248 1.23 40.53 -14.42
CA THR A 248 2.06 39.55 -15.14
C THR A 248 1.23 38.95 -16.27
N SER A 249 1.74 39.00 -17.50
CA SER A 249 1.10 38.41 -18.68
C SER A 249 2.01 37.37 -19.33
N MET A 250 1.42 36.35 -19.94
CA MET A 250 2.12 35.35 -20.74
C MET A 250 1.71 35.47 -22.21
N LEU A 251 2.70 35.54 -23.10
CA LEU A 251 2.52 35.67 -24.54
C LEU A 251 3.13 34.45 -25.24
N THR A 252 2.42 33.89 -26.21
CA THR A 252 2.99 32.83 -27.06
C THR A 252 3.85 33.48 -28.15
N LEU A 253 5.07 32.97 -28.33
CA LEU A 253 5.98 33.52 -29.33
C LEU A 253 5.90 32.74 -30.66
N ASN A 254 5.80 33.46 -31.77
CA ASN A 254 6.02 32.91 -33.10
C ASN A 254 7.51 32.68 -33.38
N GLU A 255 7.86 32.06 -34.52
CA GLU A 255 9.26 31.69 -34.83
C GLU A 255 10.23 32.89 -34.84
N GLN A 256 9.83 34.04 -35.39
CA GLN A 256 10.68 35.24 -35.41
C GLN A 256 10.85 35.83 -34.00
N GLU A 257 9.77 35.87 -33.23
CA GLU A 257 9.79 36.32 -31.84
C GLU A 257 10.63 35.40 -30.95
N ARG A 258 10.59 34.08 -31.19
CA ARG A 258 11.47 33.11 -30.52
C ARG A 258 12.94 33.38 -30.81
N ILE A 259 13.31 33.61 -32.08
CA ILE A 259 14.70 33.95 -32.45
C ILE A 259 15.13 35.24 -31.73
N SER A 260 14.29 36.28 -31.74
CA SER A 260 14.60 37.54 -31.05
C SER A 260 14.77 37.35 -29.55
N GLU A 261 13.92 36.54 -28.91
CA GLU A 261 13.98 36.28 -27.48
C GLU A 261 15.21 35.44 -27.10
N LEU A 262 15.55 34.41 -27.89
CA LEU A 262 16.79 33.66 -27.71
C LEU A 262 18.02 34.54 -27.90
N ALA A 263 18.01 35.46 -28.88
CA ALA A 263 19.08 36.43 -29.08
C ALA A 263 19.21 37.39 -27.89
N ARG A 264 18.09 37.80 -27.28
CA ARG A 264 18.06 38.59 -26.04
C ARG A 264 18.65 37.81 -24.86
N LEU A 265 18.28 36.54 -24.70
CA LEU A 265 18.83 35.66 -23.66
C LEU A 265 20.34 35.41 -23.84
N LEU A 266 20.83 35.38 -25.08
CA LEU A 266 22.26 35.23 -25.39
C LEU A 266 23.07 36.53 -25.25
N GLY A 267 22.56 37.64 -25.81
CA GLY A 267 23.27 38.92 -25.93
C GLY A 267 23.01 39.90 -24.78
N GLY A 268 22.04 39.61 -23.91
CA GLY A 268 21.65 40.50 -22.81
C GLY A 268 20.99 41.78 -23.32
N SER A 269 21.67 42.91 -23.16
CA SER A 269 21.13 44.24 -23.45
C SER A 269 21.29 44.70 -24.90
N GLN A 270 22.18 44.07 -25.69
CA GLN A 270 22.36 44.38 -27.11
C GLN A 270 22.13 43.15 -27.98
N ILE A 271 21.15 43.25 -28.88
CA ILE A 271 20.93 42.28 -29.95
C ILE A 271 21.78 42.74 -31.14
N THR A 272 22.70 41.89 -31.57
CA THR A 272 23.57 42.10 -32.73
C THR A 272 23.24 41.07 -33.80
N ASP A 273 23.73 41.28 -35.02
CA ASP A 273 23.59 40.29 -36.10
C ASP A 273 24.20 38.93 -35.72
N SER A 274 25.28 38.94 -34.92
CA SER A 274 25.91 37.72 -34.41
C SER A 274 25.07 37.00 -33.36
N THR A 275 24.39 37.71 -32.45
CA THR A 275 23.52 37.05 -31.46
C THR A 275 22.25 36.49 -32.11
N LEU A 276 21.73 37.16 -33.14
CA LEU A 276 20.65 36.63 -33.98
C LEU A 276 21.08 35.38 -34.76
N ALA A 277 22.30 35.35 -35.31
CA ALA A 277 22.83 34.17 -35.98
C ALA A 277 22.94 32.97 -35.03
N ASN A 278 23.52 33.18 -33.84
CA ASN A 278 23.60 32.13 -32.80
C ASN A 278 22.21 31.65 -32.34
N ALA A 279 21.25 32.56 -32.20
CA ALA A 279 19.88 32.20 -31.84
C ALA A 279 19.21 31.31 -32.89
N LYS A 280 19.43 31.61 -34.18
CA LYS A 280 18.97 30.76 -35.29
C LYS A 280 19.61 29.38 -35.26
N GLU A 281 20.92 29.31 -35.04
CA GLU A 281 21.63 28.02 -34.92
C GLU A 281 21.10 27.18 -33.75
N LEU A 282 20.84 27.79 -32.59
CA LEU A 282 20.24 27.10 -31.45
C LEU A 282 18.86 26.53 -31.77
N LEU A 283 18.04 27.27 -32.50
CA LEU A 283 16.68 26.84 -32.86
C LEU A 283 16.67 25.74 -33.93
N ILE A 284 17.69 25.70 -34.79
CA ILE A 284 17.88 24.63 -35.79
C ILE A 284 18.47 23.37 -35.16
N ALA A 285 19.36 23.52 -34.17
CA ALA A 285 20.01 22.40 -33.47
C ALA A 285 19.14 21.74 -32.39
N ALA A 286 17.97 22.32 -32.12
CA ALA A 286 17.00 21.96 -31.09
C ALA A 286 15.91 21.01 -31.60
#